data_AF-Q63ER0-F1
#
_entry.id   AF-Q63ER0-F1
#
_cell.length_a   1.000
_cell.length_b   1.000
_cell.length_c   1.000
_cell.angle_alpha   90.00
_cell.angle_beta   90.00
_cell.angle_gamma   90.00
#
_symmetry.space_group_name_H-M   'P 1'
#
loop_
_entity.id
_entity.type
_entity.pdbx_description
1 polymer ?
#
loop_
_entity_poly.entity_id
_entity_poly.type
_entity_poly.pdbx_seq_one_letter_code
_entity_poly.pdbx_strand_id
1 'polypeptide(L)'
;MNRTDRLLAILIELQRRQTVTAKSLAEKFETSIRTIYRDMDALNESGIPIYSMPGHGYSLMDGYFLPPIQLTPEEAVTLLLGGDYIEKTFTSSFSVNARSAKEKLEIVLPADQQKKAQELRETFRFLSPIFSHQQSEQEKLENQLLLLQESIQKEQAISFSYRKPRETTKIKRTVHPYGLVNISGIWYIVAHCLLRKQIRNFRLDRMDTLQQEQEFFTKPKDFSLQNYKPESNRTVMIHLLFPSHIAHKIIESRYYFIDSYEHRNNGFHVFLKSRNIDEVFQWVLSWGSQVQVLEPKILSEKIRDEAKKMLKL
;
A
#
# COMPACT_ATOMS: atom_id res chain seq x y z
N MET A 1 17.65 7.87 -31.21
CA MET A 1 18.13 6.77 -30.34
C MET A 1 19.25 6.01 -31.05
N ASN A 2 20.38 5.75 -30.37
CA ASN A 2 21.49 4.97 -30.94
C ASN A 2 21.06 3.50 -31.13
N ARG A 3 21.72 2.77 -32.03
CA ARG A 3 21.38 1.38 -32.37
C ARG A 3 21.49 0.45 -31.15
N THR A 4 22.54 0.57 -30.36
CA THR A 4 22.76 -0.28 -29.16
C THR A 4 21.62 -0.12 -28.15
N ASP A 5 21.25 1.13 -27.84
CA ASP A 5 20.14 1.42 -26.92
C ASP A 5 18.82 0.86 -27.47
N ARG A 6 18.60 0.95 -28.78
CA ARG A 6 17.41 0.41 -29.44
C ARG A 6 17.34 -1.11 -29.36
N LEU A 7 18.46 -1.80 -29.58
CA LEU A 7 18.54 -3.26 -29.48
C LEU A 7 18.20 -3.72 -28.06
N LEU A 8 18.76 -3.06 -27.05
CA LEU A 8 18.43 -3.32 -25.64
C LEU A 8 16.94 -3.02 -25.34
N ALA A 9 16.41 -1.92 -25.86
CA ALA A 9 15.00 -1.56 -25.65
C ALA A 9 14.02 -2.53 -26.32
N ILE A 10 14.35 -3.03 -27.52
CA ILE A 10 13.59 -4.09 -28.21
C ILE A 10 13.58 -5.36 -27.36
N LEU A 11 14.75 -5.76 -26.85
CA LEU A 11 14.93 -6.95 -26.02
C LEU A 11 14.06 -6.91 -24.76
N ILE A 12 14.06 -5.79 -24.03
CA ILE A 12 13.21 -5.55 -22.86
C ILE A 12 11.72 -5.62 -23.25
N GLU A 13 11.35 -5.09 -24.41
CA GLU A 13 9.95 -5.12 -24.85
C GLU A 13 9.46 -6.53 -25.19
N LEU A 14 10.31 -7.34 -25.82
CA LEU A 14 10.03 -8.76 -26.08
C LEU A 14 9.98 -9.61 -24.80
N GLN A 15 10.68 -9.22 -23.73
CA GLN A 15 10.60 -9.92 -22.45
C GLN A 15 9.27 -9.61 -21.73
N ARG A 16 8.79 -8.38 -21.83
CA ARG A 16 7.57 -7.93 -21.15
C ARG A 16 6.30 -8.51 -21.75
N ARG A 17 6.29 -8.80 -23.06
CA ARG A 17 5.11 -9.24 -23.81
C ARG A 17 5.38 -10.57 -24.50
N GLN A 18 4.42 -11.48 -24.47
CA GLN A 18 4.54 -12.78 -25.16
C GLN A 18 4.76 -12.66 -26.67
N THR A 19 4.28 -11.60 -27.34
CA THR A 19 4.54 -11.39 -28.77
C THR A 19 4.41 -9.91 -29.13
N VAL A 20 5.30 -9.39 -29.98
CA VAL A 20 5.30 -7.97 -30.42
C VAL A 20 5.53 -7.88 -31.93
N THR A 21 4.70 -7.10 -32.62
CA THR A 21 4.82 -6.92 -34.08
C THR A 21 5.92 -5.93 -34.46
N ALA A 22 6.52 -6.12 -35.64
CA ALA A 22 7.51 -5.19 -36.20
C ALA A 22 6.97 -3.76 -36.31
N LYS A 23 5.68 -3.63 -36.66
CA LYS A 23 4.98 -2.35 -36.76
C LYS A 23 4.88 -1.65 -35.40
N SER A 24 4.51 -2.38 -34.35
CA SER A 24 4.43 -1.81 -32.99
C SER A 24 5.80 -1.33 -32.48
N LEU A 25 6.87 -2.09 -32.76
CA LEU A 25 8.23 -1.69 -32.39
C LEU A 25 8.70 -0.48 -33.21
N ALA A 26 8.36 -0.43 -34.50
CA ALA A 26 8.70 0.69 -35.38
C ALA A 26 8.04 1.99 -34.91
N GLU A 27 6.74 1.95 -34.58
CA GLU A 27 6.00 3.08 -34.00
C GLU A 27 6.58 3.49 -32.63
N LYS A 28 6.82 2.52 -31.74
CA LYS A 28 7.33 2.77 -30.38
C LYS A 28 8.71 3.43 -30.36
N PHE A 29 9.60 3.00 -31.25
CA PHE A 29 10.98 3.46 -31.31
C PHE A 29 11.23 4.50 -32.42
N GLU A 30 10.16 5.03 -33.01
CA GLU A 30 10.18 6.07 -34.05
C GLU A 30 11.15 5.73 -35.19
N THR A 31 11.06 4.50 -35.70
CA THR A 31 11.94 3.97 -36.74
C THR A 31 11.15 3.26 -37.83
N SER A 32 11.81 2.85 -38.91
CA SER A 32 11.15 2.09 -39.97
C SER A 32 10.99 0.61 -39.61
N ILE A 33 9.97 -0.05 -40.16
CA ILE A 33 9.79 -1.51 -40.05
C ILE A 33 11.04 -2.24 -40.55
N ARG A 34 11.66 -1.74 -41.63
CA ARG A 34 12.91 -2.28 -42.18
C ARG A 34 14.06 -2.21 -41.18
N THR A 35 14.11 -1.16 -40.35
CA THR A 35 15.11 -1.04 -39.28
C THR A 35 14.87 -2.09 -38.20
N ILE A 36 13.60 -2.32 -37.81
CA ILE A 36 13.27 -3.37 -36.83
C ILE A 36 13.67 -4.74 -37.35
N TYR A 37 13.42 -5.06 -38.62
CA TYR A 37 13.89 -6.33 -39.20
C TYR A 37 15.41 -6.49 -39.08
N ARG A 38 16.19 -5.47 -39.45
CA ARG A 38 17.65 -5.49 -39.29
C ARG A 38 18.11 -5.57 -37.84
N ASP A 39 17.34 -5.01 -36.91
CA ASP A 39 17.64 -5.09 -35.48
C ASP A 39 17.33 -6.48 -34.93
N MET A 40 16.25 -7.15 -35.38
CA MET A 40 15.96 -8.54 -35.05
C MET A 40 17.04 -9.50 -35.56
N ASP A 41 17.49 -9.30 -36.81
CA ASP A 41 18.58 -10.07 -37.39
C ASP A 41 19.86 -9.90 -36.54
N ALA A 42 20.18 -8.66 -36.16
CA ALA A 42 21.37 -8.38 -35.34
C ALA A 42 21.29 -8.98 -33.92
N LEU A 43 20.10 -8.99 -33.31
CA LEU A 43 19.90 -9.67 -32.02
C LEU A 43 20.09 -11.19 -32.18
N ASN A 44 19.56 -11.78 -33.25
CA ASN A 44 19.69 -13.21 -33.54
C ASN A 44 21.15 -13.60 -33.82
N GLU A 45 21.87 -12.79 -34.61
CA GLU A 45 23.32 -12.92 -34.84
C GLU A 45 24.15 -12.82 -33.55
N SER A 46 23.63 -12.10 -32.54
CA SER A 46 24.26 -11.97 -31.22
C SER A 46 23.92 -13.13 -30.27
N GLY A 47 23.27 -14.19 -30.75
CA GLY A 47 22.92 -15.38 -29.96
C GLY A 47 21.67 -15.21 -29.10
N ILE A 48 20.85 -14.20 -29.36
CA ILE A 48 19.56 -13.98 -28.68
C ILE A 48 18.50 -14.79 -29.46
N PRO A 49 17.88 -15.82 -28.87
CA PRO A 49 16.94 -16.71 -29.54
C PRO A 49 15.58 -16.04 -29.69
N ILE A 50 15.45 -15.22 -30.73
CA ILE A 50 14.21 -14.59 -31.14
C ILE A 50 13.54 -15.47 -32.19
N TYR A 51 12.28 -15.84 -31.98
CA TYR A 51 11.50 -16.50 -33.01
C TYR A 51 10.46 -15.55 -33.60
N SER A 52 10.22 -15.70 -34.91
CA SER A 52 9.22 -14.97 -35.67
C SER A 52 8.04 -15.88 -35.96
N MET A 53 6.85 -15.50 -35.52
CA MET A 53 5.60 -16.15 -35.92
C MET A 53 4.97 -15.36 -37.08
N PRO A 54 4.83 -15.96 -38.28
CA PRO A 54 4.17 -15.31 -39.41
C PRO A 54 2.79 -14.76 -39.00
N GLY A 55 2.54 -13.48 -39.30
CA GLY A 55 1.30 -12.80 -38.96
C GLY A 55 1.12 -12.38 -37.50
N HIS A 56 1.97 -12.84 -36.57
CA HIS A 56 1.81 -12.58 -35.13
C HIS A 56 2.93 -11.69 -34.56
N GLY A 57 4.15 -11.75 -35.11
CA GLY A 57 5.28 -10.91 -34.70
C GLY A 57 6.45 -11.70 -34.13
N TYR A 58 7.22 -11.04 -33.27
CA TYR A 58 8.43 -11.57 -32.64
C TYR A 58 8.20 -11.89 -31.18
N SER A 59 8.91 -12.91 -30.68
CA SER A 59 8.99 -13.26 -29.27
C SER A 59 10.38 -13.80 -28.94
N LEU A 60 10.76 -13.67 -27.67
CA LEU A 60 11.88 -14.42 -27.12
C LEU A 60 11.46 -15.88 -26.89
N MET A 61 12.38 -16.81 -27.11
CA MET A 61 12.20 -18.22 -26.75
C MET A 61 11.95 -18.35 -25.25
N ASP A 62 11.00 -19.21 -24.88
CA ASP A 62 10.68 -19.46 -23.47
C ASP A 62 11.92 -19.90 -22.71
N GLY A 63 12.17 -19.27 -21.56
CA GLY A 63 13.35 -19.55 -20.74
C GLY A 63 14.62 -18.80 -21.12
N TYR A 64 14.62 -17.98 -22.19
CA TYR A 64 15.75 -17.08 -22.45
C TYR A 64 15.84 -15.98 -21.39
N PHE A 65 16.98 -15.90 -20.71
CA PHE A 65 17.21 -14.97 -19.61
C PHE A 65 18.02 -13.77 -20.10
N LEU A 66 17.52 -12.55 -19.88
CA LEU A 66 18.29 -11.34 -20.11
C LEU A 66 19.44 -11.24 -19.10
N PRO A 67 20.53 -10.52 -19.43
CA PRO A 67 21.55 -10.19 -18.45
C PRO A 67 20.92 -9.61 -17.18
N PRO A 68 21.54 -9.84 -16.00
CA PRO A 68 21.00 -9.40 -14.72
C PRO A 68 20.55 -7.93 -14.76
N ILE A 69 19.43 -7.64 -14.08
CA ILE A 69 18.92 -6.28 -13.92
C ILE A 69 20.06 -5.42 -13.39
N GLN A 70 20.48 -4.42 -14.18
CA GLN A 70 21.45 -3.45 -13.72
C GLN A 70 20.76 -2.51 -12.75
N LEU A 71 21.04 -2.68 -11.46
CA LEU A 71 20.61 -1.77 -10.42
C LEU A 71 21.74 -0.78 -10.14
N THR A 72 21.40 0.48 -9.94
CA THR A 72 22.30 1.42 -9.28
C THR A 72 22.44 1.05 -7.80
N PRO A 73 23.55 1.45 -7.14
CA PRO A 73 23.70 1.26 -5.69
C PRO A 73 22.51 1.83 -4.90
N GLU A 74 21.96 2.97 -5.33
CA GLU A 74 20.84 3.64 -4.67
C GLU A 74 19.52 2.85 -4.82
N GLU A 75 19.24 2.28 -6.00
CA GLU A 75 18.09 1.38 -6.21
C GLU A 75 18.23 0.10 -5.39
N ALA A 76 19.42 -0.48 -5.35
CA ALA A 76 19.70 -1.69 -4.59
C ALA A 76 19.48 -1.47 -3.08
N VAL A 77 20.06 -0.41 -2.51
CA VAL A 77 19.84 -0.03 -1.11
C VAL A 77 18.36 0.18 -0.83
N THR A 78 17.62 0.85 -1.72
CA THR A 78 16.18 1.08 -1.53
C THR A 78 15.40 -0.23 -1.44
N LEU A 79 15.69 -1.21 -2.29
CA LEU A 79 15.05 -2.53 -2.27
C LEU A 79 15.46 -3.35 -1.04
N LEU A 80 16.74 -3.31 -0.66
CA LEU A 80 17.25 -3.98 0.53
C LEU A 80 16.61 -3.42 1.82
N LEU A 81 16.46 -2.10 1.92
CA LEU A 81 15.76 -1.44 3.03
C LEU A 81 14.29 -1.83 3.08
N GLY A 82 13.62 -1.94 1.93
CA GLY A 82 12.26 -2.46 1.85
C GLY A 82 12.15 -3.90 2.37
N GLY A 83 13.10 -4.77 1.99
CA GLY A 83 13.16 -6.14 2.50
C GLY A 83 13.49 -6.21 3.99
N ASP A 84 14.36 -5.34 4.51
CA ASP A 84 14.63 -5.21 5.95
C ASP A 84 13.38 -4.78 6.72
N TYR A 85 12.60 -3.85 6.18
CA TYR A 85 11.33 -3.44 6.77
C TYR A 85 10.33 -4.61 6.83
N ILE A 86 10.21 -5.39 5.76
CA ILE A 86 9.33 -6.58 5.72
C ILE A 86 9.79 -7.61 6.75
N GLU A 87 11.09 -7.94 6.81
CA GLU A 87 11.62 -8.91 7.79
C GLU A 87 11.43 -8.48 9.25
N LYS A 88 11.37 -7.17 9.53
CA LYS A 88 11.08 -6.65 10.87
C LYS A 88 9.59 -6.55 11.19
N THR A 89 8.75 -6.46 10.17
CA THR A 89 7.29 -6.28 10.32
C THR A 89 6.53 -7.60 10.33
N PHE A 90 7.01 -8.59 9.59
CA PHE A 90 6.38 -9.90 9.40
C PHE A 90 7.31 -11.03 9.87
N THR A 91 6.73 -12.15 10.28
CA THR A 91 7.48 -13.24 10.92
C THR A 91 7.43 -14.57 10.17
N SER A 92 6.59 -14.71 9.14
CA SER A 92 6.44 -15.97 8.41
C SER A 92 6.83 -15.85 6.93
N SER A 93 5.94 -16.21 5.99
CA SER A 93 6.23 -16.33 4.56
C SER A 93 6.81 -15.05 3.93
N PHE A 94 6.31 -13.88 4.29
CA PHE A 94 6.78 -12.59 3.79
C PHE A 94 8.20 -12.31 4.25
N SER A 95 8.53 -12.66 5.50
CA SER A 95 9.87 -12.52 6.05
C SER A 95 10.88 -13.41 5.31
N VAL A 96 10.52 -14.69 5.10
CA VAL A 96 11.35 -15.67 4.39
C VAL A 96 11.58 -15.24 2.93
N ASN A 97 10.51 -14.82 2.24
CA ASN A 97 10.61 -14.38 0.85
C ASN A 97 11.40 -13.08 0.71
N ALA A 98 11.25 -12.13 1.65
CA ALA A 98 12.04 -10.91 1.67
C ALA A 98 13.53 -11.20 1.87
N ARG A 99 13.88 -12.11 2.79
CA ARG A 99 15.27 -12.55 3.00
C ARG A 99 15.86 -13.13 1.72
N SER A 100 15.17 -14.10 1.12
CA SER A 100 15.62 -14.73 -0.13
C SER A 100 15.77 -13.73 -1.27
N ALA A 101 14.86 -12.76 -1.39
CA ALA A 101 14.96 -11.72 -2.40
C ALA A 101 16.18 -10.81 -2.19
N LYS A 102 16.47 -10.43 -0.94
CA LYS A 102 17.66 -9.62 -0.61
C LYS A 102 18.96 -10.36 -0.91
N GLU A 103 19.07 -11.62 -0.51
CA GLU A 103 20.25 -12.46 -0.81
C GLU A 103 20.50 -12.52 -2.32
N LYS A 104 19.44 -12.70 -3.13
CA LYS A 104 19.54 -12.68 -4.59
C LYS A 104 19.96 -11.32 -5.14
N LEU A 105 19.43 -10.23 -4.58
CA LEU A 105 19.78 -8.87 -4.99
C LEU A 105 21.26 -8.56 -4.69
N GLU A 106 21.77 -8.94 -3.52
CA GLU A 106 23.16 -8.72 -3.14
C GLU A 106 24.14 -9.46 -4.06
N ILE A 107 23.78 -10.66 -4.53
CA ILE A 107 24.61 -11.47 -5.46
C ILE A 107 24.66 -10.85 -6.87
N VAL A 108 23.61 -10.15 -7.29
CA VAL A 108 23.49 -9.59 -8.65
C VAL A 108 24.29 -8.30 -8.82
N LEU A 109 24.68 -7.64 -7.73
CA LEU A 109 25.44 -6.38 -7.78
C LEU A 109 26.93 -6.61 -8.11
N PRO A 110 27.52 -5.77 -8.96
CA PRO A 110 28.97 -5.68 -9.10
C PRO A 110 29.66 -5.43 -7.75
N ALA A 111 30.86 -5.97 -7.54
CA ALA A 111 31.56 -5.96 -6.24
C ALA A 111 31.79 -4.54 -5.68
N ASP A 112 32.06 -3.56 -6.55
CA ASP A 112 32.20 -2.15 -6.21
C ASP A 112 30.88 -1.53 -5.70
N GLN A 113 29.76 -1.94 -6.29
CA GLN A 113 28.42 -1.50 -5.89
C GLN A 113 27.92 -2.19 -4.63
N GLN A 114 28.26 -3.47 -4.43
CA GLN A 114 27.90 -4.23 -3.24
C GLN A 114 28.46 -3.56 -1.98
N LYS A 115 29.74 -3.16 -2.01
CA LYS A 115 30.37 -2.44 -0.88
C LYS A 115 29.66 -1.12 -0.58
N LYS A 116 29.40 -0.30 -1.60
CA LYS A 116 28.70 0.98 -1.45
C LYS A 116 27.28 0.79 -0.90
N ALA A 117 26.58 -0.24 -1.37
CA ALA A 117 25.24 -0.57 -0.89
C ALA A 117 25.25 -1.02 0.58
N GLN A 118 26.25 -1.81 0.99
CA GLN A 118 26.41 -2.22 2.38
C GLN A 118 26.70 -1.02 3.30
N GLU A 119 27.65 -0.15 2.94
CA GLU A 119 27.97 1.07 3.70
C GLU A 119 26.73 1.96 3.88
N LEU A 120 25.94 2.16 2.81
CA LEU A 120 24.69 2.93 2.88
C LEU A 120 23.64 2.24 3.75
N ARG A 121 23.48 0.92 3.66
CA ARG A 121 22.51 0.15 4.46
C ARG A 121 22.83 0.21 5.95
N GLU A 122 24.11 0.21 6.34
CA GLU A 122 24.54 0.33 7.74
C GLU A 122 24.12 1.66 8.40
N THR A 123 23.78 2.68 7.61
CA THR A 123 23.24 3.96 8.13
C THR A 123 21.77 3.87 8.57
N PHE A 124 21.07 2.79 8.21
CA PHE A 124 19.65 2.59 8.52
C PHE A 124 19.46 1.38 9.44
N ARG A 125 18.59 1.55 10.43
CA ARG A 125 18.16 0.43 11.28
C ARG A 125 16.68 0.56 11.61
N PHE A 126 15.91 -0.47 11.26
CA PHE A 126 14.53 -0.59 11.69
C PHE A 126 14.47 -1.19 13.09
N LEU A 127 13.95 -0.41 14.05
CA LEU A 127 13.68 -0.86 15.40
C LEU A 127 12.21 -1.28 15.48
N SER A 128 11.96 -2.52 15.90
CA SER A 128 10.61 -3.01 16.19
C SER A 128 10.31 -2.83 17.68
N PRO A 129 9.08 -2.47 18.09
CA PRO A 129 8.70 -2.46 19.50
C PRO A 129 8.84 -3.88 20.09
N ILE A 130 9.53 -4.00 21.23
CA ILE A 130 9.91 -5.28 21.86
C ILE A 130 8.75 -5.87 22.68
N PHE A 131 7.53 -5.88 22.15
CA PHE A 131 6.37 -6.40 22.87
C PHE A 131 5.95 -7.75 22.32
N SER A 132 6.12 -8.81 23.12
CA SER A 132 5.79 -10.20 22.78
C SER A 132 4.33 -10.42 22.35
N HIS A 133 3.40 -9.59 22.81
CA HIS A 133 1.99 -9.64 22.38
C HIS A 133 1.78 -9.25 20.91
N GLN A 134 2.74 -8.57 20.27
CA GLN A 134 2.59 -8.17 18.86
C GLN A 134 2.95 -9.28 17.87
N GLN A 135 3.71 -10.29 18.29
CA GLN A 135 4.15 -11.36 17.38
C GLN A 135 2.97 -12.21 16.89
N SER A 136 2.05 -12.58 17.79
CA SER A 136 0.84 -13.34 17.41
C SER A 136 -0.14 -12.51 16.57
N GLU A 137 -0.19 -11.18 16.79
CA GLU A 137 -0.99 -10.27 15.97
C GLU A 137 -0.42 -10.11 14.55
N GLN A 138 0.91 -10.06 14.41
CA GLN A 138 1.60 -10.02 13.12
C GLN A 138 1.38 -11.30 12.32
N GLU A 139 1.50 -12.47 12.95
CA GLU A 139 1.21 -13.75 12.30
C GLU A 139 -0.26 -13.86 11.87
N LYS A 140 -1.19 -13.41 12.73
CA LYS A 140 -2.62 -13.33 12.37
C LYS A 140 -2.82 -12.43 11.15
N LEU A 141 -2.22 -11.24 11.14
CA LEU A 141 -2.33 -10.29 10.04
C LEU A 141 -1.76 -10.87 8.74
N GLU A 142 -0.60 -11.53 8.78
CA GLU A 142 0.03 -12.12 7.61
C GLU A 142 -0.86 -13.22 7.00
N ASN A 143 -1.38 -14.12 7.83
CA ASN A 143 -2.31 -15.16 7.40
C ASN A 143 -3.60 -14.57 6.78
N GLN A 144 -4.12 -13.48 7.35
CA GLN A 144 -5.26 -12.77 6.77
C GLN A 144 -4.91 -12.17 5.40
N LEU A 145 -3.74 -11.55 5.24
CA LEU A 145 -3.31 -10.95 3.97
C LEU A 145 -3.18 -12.01 2.87
N LEU A 146 -2.57 -13.15 3.17
CA LEU A 146 -2.43 -14.27 2.23
C LEU A 146 -3.79 -14.82 1.78
N LEU A 147 -4.67 -15.12 2.73
CA LEU A 147 -6.02 -15.63 2.45
C LEU A 147 -6.82 -14.62 1.60
N LEU A 148 -6.75 -13.34 1.94
CA LEU A 148 -7.45 -12.29 1.20
C LEU A 148 -6.87 -12.09 -0.20
N GLN A 149 -5.55 -12.16 -0.36
CA GLN A 149 -4.90 -12.07 -1.68
C GLN A 149 -5.39 -13.19 -2.60
N GLU A 150 -5.43 -14.43 -2.11
CA GLU A 150 -5.96 -15.58 -2.85
C GLU A 150 -7.44 -15.39 -3.19
N SER A 151 -8.25 -14.96 -2.23
CA SER A 151 -9.69 -14.76 -2.43
C SER A 151 -9.99 -13.67 -3.47
N ILE A 152 -9.19 -12.59 -3.49
CA ILE A 152 -9.29 -11.53 -4.50
C ILE A 152 -8.92 -12.08 -5.89
N GLN A 153 -7.84 -12.86 -5.99
CA GLN A 153 -7.37 -13.42 -7.26
C GLN A 153 -8.36 -14.42 -7.87
N LYS A 154 -8.98 -15.26 -7.02
CA LYS A 154 -9.98 -16.25 -7.42
C LYS A 154 -11.39 -15.68 -7.59
N GLU A 155 -11.58 -14.40 -7.26
CA GLU A 155 -12.90 -13.77 -7.15
C GLU A 155 -13.86 -14.59 -6.26
N GLN A 156 -13.35 -15.05 -5.12
CA GLN A 156 -14.05 -15.87 -4.15
C GLN A 156 -14.56 -15.01 -2.99
N ALA A 157 -15.84 -15.17 -2.63
CA ALA A 157 -16.43 -14.46 -1.51
C ALA A 157 -15.77 -14.89 -0.19
N ILE A 158 -15.81 -14.00 0.79
CA ILE A 158 -15.30 -14.26 2.14
C ILE A 158 -16.37 -13.92 3.17
N SER A 159 -16.30 -14.57 4.33
CA SER A 159 -17.05 -14.13 5.50
C SER A 159 -16.18 -13.98 6.74
N PHE A 160 -16.63 -13.11 7.63
CA PHE A 160 -15.95 -12.83 8.89
C PHE A 160 -16.94 -12.25 9.91
N SER A 161 -16.60 -12.41 11.19
CA SER A 161 -17.23 -11.71 12.29
C SER A 161 -16.57 -10.34 12.46
N TYR A 162 -17.36 -9.27 12.39
CA TYR A 162 -16.83 -7.90 12.43
C TYR A 162 -17.32 -7.13 13.64
N ARG A 163 -16.40 -6.53 14.40
CA ARG A 163 -16.71 -5.61 15.50
C ARG A 163 -16.67 -4.17 15.02
N LYS A 164 -17.81 -3.48 15.08
CA LYS A 164 -17.83 -2.02 14.84
C LYS A 164 -17.22 -1.28 16.03
N PRO A 165 -16.61 -0.09 15.80
CA PRO A 165 -16.18 0.73 16.92
C PRO A 165 -17.39 1.05 17.81
N ARG A 166 -17.22 0.90 19.14
CA ARG A 166 -18.23 1.07 20.20
C ARG A 166 -19.35 0.04 20.29
N GLU A 167 -19.36 -0.99 19.45
CA GLU A 167 -20.28 -2.11 19.58
C GLU A 167 -19.55 -3.31 20.20
N THR A 168 -20.13 -3.94 21.22
CA THR A 168 -19.61 -5.18 21.80
C THR A 168 -19.97 -6.39 20.94
N THR A 169 -21.13 -6.33 20.26
CA THR A 169 -21.65 -7.40 19.42
C THR A 169 -20.88 -7.52 18.10
N LYS A 170 -20.37 -8.71 17.80
CA LYS A 170 -19.81 -9.03 16.48
C LYS A 170 -20.95 -9.37 15.53
N ILE A 171 -20.91 -8.85 14.32
CA ILE A 171 -21.91 -9.17 13.30
C ILE A 171 -21.21 -9.89 12.15
N LYS A 172 -21.76 -11.04 11.73
CA LYS A 172 -21.28 -11.75 10.54
C LYS A 172 -21.45 -10.87 9.30
N ARG A 173 -20.45 -10.88 8.43
CA ARG A 173 -20.41 -10.19 7.14
C ARG A 173 -19.99 -11.19 6.09
N THR A 174 -20.68 -11.20 4.97
CA THR A 174 -20.21 -11.82 3.73
C THR A 174 -19.96 -10.71 2.72
N VAL A 175 -18.82 -10.75 2.05
CA VAL A 175 -18.38 -9.69 1.14
C VAL A 175 -17.67 -10.26 -0.09
N HIS A 176 -17.72 -9.52 -1.19
CA HIS A 176 -16.90 -9.77 -2.38
C HIS A 176 -15.62 -8.91 -2.28
N PRO A 177 -14.45 -9.50 -1.97
CA PRO A 177 -13.21 -8.75 -1.78
C PRO A 177 -12.64 -8.23 -3.12
N TYR A 178 -12.36 -6.93 -3.21
CA TYR A 178 -11.87 -6.31 -4.44
C TYR A 178 -10.39 -5.91 -4.39
N GLY A 179 -9.85 -5.65 -3.19
CA GLY A 179 -8.47 -5.23 -3.03
C GLY A 179 -8.08 -4.91 -1.59
N LEU A 180 -6.79 -4.94 -1.31
CA LEU A 180 -6.20 -4.59 -0.02
C LEU A 180 -5.59 -3.20 -0.08
N VAL A 181 -5.80 -2.39 0.95
CA VAL A 181 -5.19 -1.06 1.08
C VAL A 181 -4.60 -0.88 2.47
N ASN A 182 -3.43 -0.23 2.54
CA ASN A 182 -2.86 0.22 3.80
C ASN A 182 -3.12 1.73 3.95
N ILE A 183 -3.84 2.11 5.00
CA ILE A 183 -4.15 3.51 5.30
C ILE A 183 -3.53 3.83 6.66
N SER A 184 -2.51 4.69 6.65
CA SER A 184 -1.78 5.13 7.86
C SER A 184 -1.28 3.96 8.72
N GLY A 185 -0.71 2.92 8.09
CA GLY A 185 -0.16 1.75 8.77
C GLY A 185 -1.17 0.65 9.07
N ILE A 186 -2.47 0.87 8.82
CA ILE A 186 -3.52 -0.12 9.10
C ILE A 186 -4.02 -0.73 7.78
N TRP A 187 -4.12 -2.06 7.75
CA TRP A 187 -4.67 -2.78 6.61
C TRP A 187 -6.20 -2.84 6.61
N TYR A 188 -6.77 -2.62 5.42
CA TYR A 188 -8.19 -2.74 5.12
C TYR A 188 -8.39 -3.60 3.88
N ILE A 189 -9.49 -4.35 3.86
CA ILE A 189 -10.04 -4.90 2.62
C ILE A 189 -11.13 -3.95 2.10
N VAL A 190 -11.02 -3.59 0.82
CA VAL A 190 -12.07 -2.92 0.04
C VAL A 190 -12.94 -4.02 -0.56
N ALA A 191 -14.23 -4.04 -0.22
CA ALA A 191 -15.12 -5.12 -0.63
C ALA A 191 -16.57 -4.66 -0.82
N HIS A 192 -17.30 -5.30 -1.73
CA HIS A 192 -18.76 -5.14 -1.80
C HIS A 192 -19.40 -5.92 -0.65
N CYS A 193 -20.10 -5.21 0.24
CA CYS A 193 -20.77 -5.83 1.38
C CYS A 193 -22.17 -6.29 1.00
N LEU A 194 -22.44 -7.60 1.01
CA LEU A 194 -23.74 -8.15 0.59
C LEU A 194 -24.90 -7.69 1.48
N LEU A 195 -24.65 -7.53 2.78
CA LEU A 195 -25.66 -7.02 3.71
C LEU A 195 -26.05 -5.56 3.43
N ARG A 196 -25.11 -4.74 2.96
CA ARG A 196 -25.32 -3.29 2.77
C ARG A 196 -25.46 -2.89 1.31
N LYS A 197 -25.21 -3.81 0.37
CA LYS A 197 -25.28 -3.63 -1.07
C LYS A 197 -24.45 -2.44 -1.58
N GLN A 198 -23.26 -2.26 -1.00
CA GLN A 198 -22.34 -1.17 -1.34
C GLN A 198 -20.88 -1.55 -1.04
N ILE A 199 -19.95 -0.86 -1.69
CA ILE A 199 -18.51 -1.00 -1.42
C ILE A 199 -18.19 -0.37 -0.05
N ARG A 200 -17.43 -1.09 0.77
CA ARG A 200 -16.99 -0.66 2.10
C ARG A 200 -15.58 -1.15 2.41
N ASN A 201 -14.96 -0.45 3.36
CA ASN A 201 -13.65 -0.82 3.90
C ASN A 201 -13.82 -1.48 5.27
N PHE A 202 -13.14 -2.60 5.45
CA PHE A 202 -13.13 -3.34 6.72
C PHE A 202 -11.69 -3.48 7.20
N ARG A 203 -11.40 -3.06 8.43
CA ARG A 203 -10.07 -3.19 9.02
C ARG A 203 -9.81 -4.65 9.36
N LEU A 204 -8.64 -5.16 8.97
CA LEU A 204 -8.27 -6.55 9.21
C LEU A 204 -8.12 -6.85 10.72
N ASP A 205 -7.62 -5.89 11.50
CA ASP A 205 -7.48 -5.99 12.95
C ASP A 205 -8.82 -6.16 13.72
N ARG A 206 -9.95 -5.88 13.07
CA ARG A 206 -11.31 -6.04 13.62
C ARG A 206 -12.05 -7.25 13.08
N MET A 207 -11.39 -8.06 12.25
CA MET A 207 -11.93 -9.30 11.74
C MET A 207 -11.56 -10.47 12.64
N ASP A 208 -12.58 -11.25 12.97
CA ASP A 208 -12.44 -12.56 13.58
C ASP A 208 -13.12 -13.60 12.69
N THR A 209 -12.70 -14.86 12.82
CA THR A 209 -13.28 -15.99 12.06
C THR A 209 -13.34 -15.73 10.56
N LEU A 210 -12.26 -15.18 9.98
CA LEU A 210 -12.16 -14.93 8.55
C LEU A 210 -12.06 -16.27 7.80
N GLN A 211 -12.91 -16.47 6.79
CA GLN A 211 -12.95 -17.69 5.99
C GLN A 211 -13.33 -17.39 4.54
N GLN A 212 -12.83 -18.22 3.62
CA GLN A 212 -13.28 -18.28 2.24
C GLN A 212 -14.65 -18.98 2.17
N GLU A 213 -15.54 -18.47 1.35
CA GLU A 213 -16.85 -19.07 1.08
C GLU A 213 -16.81 -19.88 -0.22
N GLN A 214 -17.79 -20.76 -0.44
CA GLN A 214 -17.88 -21.53 -1.69
C GLN A 214 -18.41 -20.70 -2.87
N GLU A 215 -18.91 -19.50 -2.59
CA GLU A 215 -19.45 -18.57 -3.58
C GLU A 215 -18.32 -17.82 -4.30
N PHE A 216 -18.39 -17.80 -5.63
CA PHE A 216 -17.53 -16.99 -6.49
C PHE A 216 -18.36 -15.84 -7.08
N PHE A 217 -17.71 -14.71 -7.32
CA PHE A 217 -18.33 -13.52 -7.90
C PHE A 217 -17.54 -13.06 -9.11
N THR A 218 -18.09 -12.13 -9.88
CA THR A 218 -17.33 -11.41 -10.91
C THR A 218 -17.09 -9.99 -10.45
N LYS A 219 -15.82 -9.57 -10.40
CA LYS A 219 -15.50 -8.19 -10.00
C LYS A 219 -16.02 -7.21 -11.07
N PRO A 220 -16.70 -6.12 -10.68
CA PRO A 220 -17.16 -5.11 -11.63
C PRO A 220 -16.00 -4.55 -12.46
N LYS A 221 -16.15 -4.50 -13.79
CA LYS A 221 -15.09 -4.09 -14.74
C LYS A 221 -14.67 -2.63 -14.57
N ASP A 222 -15.57 -1.80 -14.06
CA ASP A 222 -15.40 -0.39 -13.77
C ASP A 222 -14.67 -0.12 -12.44
N PHE A 223 -14.56 -1.14 -11.57
CA PHE A 223 -13.83 -0.99 -10.31
C PHE A 223 -12.32 -1.04 -10.53
N SER A 224 -11.62 0.04 -10.15
CA SER A 224 -10.17 0.11 -10.07
C SER A 224 -9.72 0.44 -8.65
N LEU A 225 -8.92 -0.44 -8.05
CA LEU A 225 -8.33 -0.19 -6.73
C LEU A 225 -7.42 1.04 -6.73
N GLN A 226 -6.71 1.29 -7.84
CA GLN A 226 -5.81 2.45 -7.96
C GLN A 226 -6.57 3.79 -7.97
N ASN A 227 -7.80 3.79 -8.47
CA ASN A 227 -8.68 4.96 -8.49
C ASN A 227 -9.63 4.99 -7.29
N TYR A 228 -9.64 3.94 -6.47
CA TYR A 228 -10.53 3.85 -5.33
C TYR A 228 -10.15 4.88 -4.29
N LYS A 229 -11.05 5.84 -4.07
CA LYS A 229 -11.00 6.73 -2.92
C LYS A 229 -12.06 6.26 -1.94
N PRO A 230 -11.71 5.97 -0.67
CA PRO A 230 -12.72 5.67 0.32
C PRO A 230 -13.73 6.82 0.38
N GLU A 231 -15.02 6.52 0.27
CA GLU A 231 -16.05 7.54 0.46
C GLU A 231 -15.85 8.19 1.84
N SER A 232 -15.55 9.49 1.83
CA SER A 232 -15.47 10.27 3.06
C SER A 232 -16.88 10.54 3.56
N ASN A 233 -17.41 9.61 4.33
CA ASN A 233 -18.63 9.80 5.11
C ASN A 233 -18.41 10.70 6.35
N ARG A 234 -17.27 11.41 6.41
CA ARG A 234 -16.96 12.36 7.45
C ARG A 234 -17.66 13.68 7.13
N THR A 235 -18.84 13.85 7.68
CA THR A 235 -19.68 15.04 7.47
C THR A 235 -19.64 16.00 8.64
N VAL A 236 -19.17 15.56 9.81
CA VAL A 236 -19.09 16.40 11.01
C VAL A 236 -17.79 17.18 10.97
N MET A 237 -17.91 18.50 10.82
CA MET A 237 -16.80 19.43 10.98
C MET A 237 -16.65 19.77 12.47
N ILE A 238 -15.43 19.69 12.98
CA ILE A 238 -15.08 20.12 14.32
C ILE A 238 -14.04 21.23 14.20
N HIS A 239 -14.29 22.34 14.88
CA HIS A 239 -13.40 23.48 14.91
C HIS A 239 -12.81 23.62 16.30
N LEU A 240 -11.48 23.51 16.38
CA LEU A 240 -10.70 23.60 17.59
C LEU A 240 -9.81 24.84 17.55
N LEU A 241 -9.60 25.44 18.72
CA LEU A 241 -8.63 26.50 18.95
C LEU A 241 -7.58 26.00 19.93
N PHE A 242 -6.32 26.14 19.55
CA PHE A 242 -5.16 25.83 20.36
C PHE A 242 -4.28 27.09 20.52
N PRO A 243 -3.53 27.23 21.62
CA PRO A 243 -2.48 28.24 21.71
C PRO A 243 -1.42 28.08 20.62
N SER A 244 -0.96 29.19 20.03
CA SER A 244 -0.02 29.15 18.90
C SER A 244 1.29 28.43 19.22
N HIS A 245 1.74 28.43 20.48
CA HIS A 245 3.01 27.81 20.87
C HIS A 245 3.01 26.28 20.78
N ILE A 246 1.85 25.61 20.72
CA ILE A 246 1.74 24.15 20.57
C ILE A 246 1.41 23.69 19.13
N ALA A 247 1.33 24.62 18.18
CA ALA A 247 1.03 24.30 16.77
C ALA A 247 1.96 23.20 16.21
N HIS A 248 3.26 23.27 16.50
CA HIS A 248 4.24 22.27 16.06
C HIS A 248 3.88 20.85 16.53
N LYS A 249 3.48 20.67 17.80
CA LYS A 249 3.09 19.35 18.34
C LYS A 249 1.86 18.78 17.65
N ILE A 250 0.90 19.64 17.30
CA ILE A 250 -0.34 19.22 16.64
C ILE A 250 -0.04 18.80 15.20
N ILE A 251 0.79 19.56 14.49
CA ILE A 251 1.24 19.23 13.13
C ILE A 251 2.02 17.91 13.12
N GLU A 252 2.95 17.74 14.06
CA GLU A 252 3.74 16.51 14.22
C GLU A 252 2.90 15.29 14.60
N SER A 253 1.76 15.48 15.30
CA SER A 253 0.87 14.38 15.66
C SER A 253 0.26 13.65 14.45
N ARG A 254 0.23 14.30 13.28
CA ARG A 254 -0.35 13.76 12.03
C ARG A 254 -1.72 13.11 12.24
N TYR A 255 -2.54 13.72 13.09
CA TYR A 255 -3.79 13.11 13.52
C TYR A 255 -4.76 12.91 12.33
N TYR A 256 -5.24 11.68 12.18
CA TYR A 256 -5.98 11.20 10.99
C TYR A 256 -7.27 11.98 10.65
N PHE A 257 -7.86 12.69 11.62
CA PHE A 257 -9.07 13.48 11.40
C PHE A 257 -8.80 14.95 11.09
N ILE A 258 -7.55 15.43 11.15
CA ILE A 258 -7.21 16.79 10.74
C ILE A 258 -7.47 16.93 9.24
N ASP A 259 -8.29 17.91 8.89
CA ASP A 259 -8.62 18.31 7.52
C ASP A 259 -7.73 19.49 7.10
N SER A 260 -7.65 20.51 7.95
CA SER A 260 -6.84 21.71 7.73
C SER A 260 -6.53 22.42 9.05
N TYR A 261 -5.63 23.40 9.00
CA TYR A 261 -5.32 24.29 10.11
C TYR A 261 -4.86 25.65 9.60
N GLU A 262 -5.02 26.68 10.43
CA GLU A 262 -4.72 28.07 10.11
C GLU A 262 -4.16 28.79 11.33
N HIS A 263 -3.16 29.66 11.12
CA HIS A 263 -2.74 30.61 12.14
C HIS A 263 -3.62 31.86 12.07
N ARG A 264 -4.24 32.21 13.19
CA ARG A 264 -5.03 33.45 13.34
C ARG A 264 -4.52 34.24 14.54
N ASN A 265 -4.94 35.50 14.64
CA ASN A 265 -4.46 36.43 15.69
C ASN A 265 -4.73 35.93 17.11
N ASN A 266 -5.81 35.15 17.30
CA ASN A 266 -6.25 34.60 18.58
C ASN A 266 -5.74 33.17 18.86
N GLY A 267 -4.98 32.56 17.95
CA GLY A 267 -4.39 31.24 18.15
C GLY A 267 -4.30 30.39 16.89
N PHE A 268 -4.02 29.10 17.09
CA PHE A 268 -3.92 28.10 16.04
C PHE A 268 -5.26 27.37 15.89
N HIS A 269 -5.90 27.60 14.75
CA HIS A 269 -7.20 27.02 14.41
C HIS A 269 -6.97 25.67 13.72
N VAL A 270 -7.64 24.62 14.20
CA VAL A 270 -7.55 23.26 13.64
C VAL A 270 -8.95 22.78 13.30
N PHE A 271 -9.13 22.34 12.07
CA PHE A 271 -10.38 21.80 11.56
C PHE A 271 -10.25 20.29 11.42
N LEU A 272 -11.11 19.56 12.13
CA LEU A 272 -11.24 18.12 11.98
C LEU A 272 -12.49 17.78 11.17
N LYS A 273 -12.42 16.68 10.45
CA LYS A 273 -13.56 16.13 9.72
C LYS A 273 -13.76 14.67 10.14
N SER A 274 -14.85 14.37 10.83
CA SER A 274 -15.17 13.03 11.34
C SER A 274 -16.59 12.58 10.99
N ARG A 275 -16.94 11.33 11.27
CA ARG A 275 -18.32 10.81 11.09
C ARG A 275 -19.23 11.19 12.25
N ASN A 276 -18.65 11.35 13.44
CA ASN A 276 -19.33 11.77 14.66
C ASN A 276 -18.30 12.31 15.67
N ILE A 277 -18.79 13.12 16.61
CA ILE A 277 -17.97 13.82 17.62
C ILE A 277 -17.15 12.86 18.49
N ASP A 278 -17.68 11.66 18.73
CA ASP A 278 -17.04 10.71 19.62
C ASP A 278 -15.75 10.12 19.01
N GLU A 279 -15.56 10.16 17.68
CA GLU A 279 -14.34 9.66 17.03
C GLU A 279 -13.11 10.49 17.39
N VAL A 280 -13.34 11.78 17.62
CA VAL A 280 -12.28 12.73 17.97
C VAL A 280 -12.20 12.98 19.48
N PHE A 281 -13.25 12.60 20.22
CA PHE A 281 -13.42 12.92 21.64
C PHE A 281 -12.18 12.60 22.49
N GLN A 282 -11.64 11.39 22.39
CA GLN A 282 -10.46 10.98 23.18
C GLN A 282 -9.21 11.77 22.81
N TRP A 283 -9.02 12.07 21.52
CA TRP A 283 -7.89 12.85 21.06
C TRP A 283 -7.98 14.31 21.52
N VAL A 284 -9.16 14.93 21.39
CA VAL A 284 -9.38 16.29 21.89
C VAL A 284 -9.14 16.34 23.40
N LEU A 285 -9.70 15.38 24.16
CA LEU A 285 -9.51 15.31 25.61
C LEU A 285 -8.03 15.13 26.01
N SER A 286 -7.23 14.42 25.21
CA SER A 286 -5.79 14.21 25.49
C SER A 286 -4.94 15.48 25.51
N TRP A 287 -5.43 16.57 24.91
CA TRP A 287 -4.77 17.88 24.95
C TRP A 287 -5.09 18.71 26.20
N GLY A 288 -6.03 18.24 27.05
CA GLY A 288 -6.37 18.88 28.31
C GLY A 288 -6.81 20.34 28.14
N SER A 289 -6.24 21.23 28.95
CA SER A 289 -6.56 22.66 28.93
C SER A 289 -6.03 23.42 27.71
N GLN A 290 -5.23 22.78 26.85
CA GLN A 290 -4.60 23.40 25.68
C GLN A 290 -5.54 23.47 24.46
N VAL A 291 -6.76 22.94 24.57
CA VAL A 291 -7.72 22.95 23.47
C VAL A 291 -9.04 23.55 23.90
N GLN A 292 -9.60 24.40 23.03
CA GLN A 292 -10.96 24.89 23.12
C GLN A 292 -11.76 24.37 21.92
N VAL A 293 -12.86 23.68 22.17
CA VAL A 293 -13.81 23.29 21.13
C VAL A 293 -14.72 24.47 20.84
N LEU A 294 -14.58 25.06 19.65
CA LEU A 294 -15.45 26.13 19.17
C LEU A 294 -16.73 25.55 18.57
N GLU A 295 -16.62 24.52 17.74
CA GLU A 295 -17.76 23.80 17.15
C GLU A 295 -17.47 22.30 16.99
N PRO A 296 -18.48 21.42 17.07
CA PRO A 296 -19.86 21.69 17.46
C PRO A 296 -20.02 21.76 18.99
N LYS A 297 -21.02 22.52 19.48
CA LYS A 297 -21.27 22.72 20.93
C LYS A 297 -21.43 21.41 21.70
N ILE A 298 -22.09 20.41 21.10
CA ILE A 298 -22.30 19.10 21.72
C ILE A 298 -20.99 18.39 22.10
N LEU A 299 -19.89 18.61 21.36
CA LEU A 299 -18.58 18.07 21.72
C LEU A 299 -17.97 18.82 22.92
N SER A 300 -18.11 20.15 22.95
CA SER A 300 -17.68 20.99 24.07
C SER A 300 -18.41 20.62 25.37
N GLU A 301 -19.73 20.40 25.30
CA GLU A 301 -20.55 19.93 26.43
C GLU A 301 -20.10 18.55 26.91
N LYS A 302 -19.88 17.61 25.99
CA LYS A 302 -19.42 16.27 26.33
C LYS A 302 -18.06 16.28 27.02
N ILE A 303 -17.11 17.10 26.56
CA ILE A 303 -15.79 17.24 27.20
C ILE A 303 -15.93 17.85 28.59
N ARG A 304 -16.78 18.88 28.74
CA ARG A 304 -17.06 19.50 30.04
C ARG A 304 -17.61 18.49 31.05
N ASP A 305 -18.55 17.66 30.62
CA ASP A 305 -19.14 16.64 31.50
C ASP A 305 -18.14 15.55 31.89
N GLU A 306 -17.27 15.15 30.97
CA GLU A 306 -16.20 14.20 31.29
C GLU A 306 -15.16 14.80 32.23
N ALA A 307 -14.76 16.07 32.02
CA ALA A 307 -13.86 16.78 32.94
C ALA A 307 -14.45 16.88 34.36
N LYS A 308 -15.76 17.12 34.50
CA LYS A 308 -16.44 17.09 35.80
C LYS A 308 -16.40 15.72 36.47
N LYS A 309 -16.48 14.62 35.70
CA LYS A 309 -16.34 13.27 36.25
C LYS A 309 -14.91 13.00 36.71
N MET A 310 -13.91 13.46 35.94
CA MET A 310 -12.50 13.33 36.30
C MET A 310 -12.15 14.07 37.59
N LEU A 311 -12.80 15.19 37.88
CA LEU A 311 -12.64 15.92 39.15
C LEU A 311 -13.18 15.17 40.38
N LYS A 312 -13.92 14.07 40.20
CA LYS A 312 -14.43 13.22 41.28
C LYS A 312 -13.54 12.00 41.58
N LEU A 313 -12.43 11.84 40.85
CA LEU A 313 -11.41 10.81 41.09
C LEU A 313 -10.48 11.23 42.24
#